data_AF-A0A0C1K112-F1
#
_entry.id   AF-A0A0C1K112-F1
#
_cell.length_a   1.000
_cell.length_b   1.000
_cell.length_c   1.000
_cell.angle_alpha   90.00
_cell.angle_beta   90.00
_cell.angle_gamma   90.00
#
_symmetry.space_group_name_H-M   'P 1'
#
loop_
_entity.id
_entity.type
_entity.pdbx_description
1 polymer ?
#
loop_
_entity_poly.entity_id
_entity_poly.type
_entity_poly.pdbx_seq_one_letter_code
_entity_poly.pdbx_strand_id
1 'polypeptide(L)'
;MWRRKNALIVEKIAEQHFLNMLKDLYNMAREFKPWQLILLLNIFKDVYDVAISPGTCVTSDEKFFKKLEAFENTLKAHLLATQVLHFDETGIRCEKKLAWVHVASSPRATLYTLHAKRGQQAMDEANILPHFKGIAIHDHWFPYFSYKQMLHGLCNAHHWRKLTFMHEEKQEEWAKQMK
;
A
#
# COMPACT_ATOMS: atom_id res chain seq x y z
N MET A 1 -26.51 8.45 -21.69
CA MET A 1 -26.52 7.31 -20.75
C MET A 1 -25.13 6.76 -20.37
N TRP A 2 -24.08 7.00 -21.17
CA TRP A 2 -22.71 6.50 -20.95
C TRP A 2 -21.90 7.28 -19.89
N ARG A 3 -22.16 8.58 -19.72
CA ARG A 3 -21.43 9.45 -18.76
C ARG A 3 -21.80 9.24 -17.27
N ARG A 4 -22.99 8.73 -16.95
CA ARG A 4 -23.43 8.48 -15.55
C ARG A 4 -22.92 7.17 -14.96
N LYS A 5 -22.66 6.14 -15.79
CA LYS A 5 -22.09 4.86 -15.31
C LYS A 5 -20.59 4.98 -14.98
N ASN A 6 -19.84 5.83 -15.67
CA ASN A 6 -18.42 6.05 -15.40
C ASN A 6 -18.18 6.92 -14.15
N ALA A 7 -19.08 7.86 -13.82
CA ALA A 7 -18.98 8.66 -12.59
C ALA A 7 -19.14 7.79 -11.32
N LEU A 8 -20.10 6.86 -11.32
CA LEU A 8 -20.31 5.88 -10.22
C LEU A 8 -19.17 4.87 -10.07
N ILE A 9 -18.45 4.58 -11.16
CA ILE A 9 -17.25 3.72 -11.12
C ILE A 9 -16.08 4.50 -10.53
N VAL A 10 -15.91 5.79 -10.86
CA VAL A 10 -14.85 6.65 -10.33
C VAL A 10 -15.07 6.98 -8.85
N GLU A 11 -16.31 7.23 -8.41
CA GLU A 11 -16.64 7.43 -6.98
C GLU A 11 -16.40 6.16 -6.15
N LYS A 12 -16.78 4.97 -6.65
CA LYS A 12 -16.48 3.70 -5.97
C LYS A 12 -14.98 3.39 -5.89
N ILE A 13 -14.18 3.84 -6.86
CA ILE A 13 -12.72 3.65 -6.86
C ILE A 13 -12.04 4.57 -5.84
N ALA A 14 -12.56 5.78 -5.61
CA ALA A 14 -12.04 6.68 -4.57
C ALA A 14 -12.29 6.13 -3.15
N GLU A 15 -13.45 5.50 -2.90
CA GLU A 15 -13.69 4.72 -1.67
C GLU A 15 -12.78 3.48 -1.57
N GLN A 16 -12.44 2.85 -2.70
CA GLN A 16 -11.59 1.65 -2.77
C GLN A 16 -10.13 1.93 -2.35
N HIS A 17 -9.58 3.09 -2.67
CA HIS A 17 -8.25 3.51 -2.20
C HIS A 17 -8.21 3.75 -0.69
N PHE A 18 -9.32 4.21 -0.10
CA PHE A 18 -9.43 4.52 1.32
C PHE A 18 -9.50 3.25 2.20
N LEU A 19 -10.15 2.19 1.72
CA LEU A 19 -10.37 0.95 2.49
C LEU A 19 -9.13 0.06 2.63
N ASN A 20 -8.21 0.06 1.66
CA ASN A 20 -6.92 -0.63 1.80
C ASN A 20 -5.97 0.11 2.74
N MET A 21 -5.97 1.43 2.66
CA MET A 21 -5.27 2.26 3.62
C MET A 21 -5.77 1.91 5.03
N LEU A 22 -7.07 1.74 5.25
CA LEU A 22 -7.66 1.48 6.57
C LEU A 22 -7.24 0.16 7.25
N LYS A 23 -6.89 -0.90 6.51
CA LYS A 23 -6.52 -2.19 7.14
C LYS A 23 -5.07 -2.21 7.65
N ASP A 24 -4.17 -1.58 6.90
CA ASP A 24 -2.78 -1.41 7.30
C ASP A 24 -2.58 -0.15 8.16
N LEU A 25 -3.41 0.90 7.98
CA LEU A 25 -3.57 1.92 9.01
C LEU A 25 -4.10 1.27 10.27
N TYR A 26 -5.06 0.36 10.26
CA TYR A 26 -5.52 -0.31 11.49
C TYR A 26 -4.37 -1.06 12.19
N ASN A 27 -3.54 -1.78 11.44
CA ASN A 27 -2.37 -2.48 12.01
C ASN A 27 -1.25 -1.52 12.48
N MET A 28 -0.95 -0.45 11.74
CA MET A 28 0.00 0.60 12.14
C MET A 28 -0.53 1.47 13.30
N ALA A 29 -1.81 1.83 13.25
CA ALA A 29 -2.53 2.71 14.17
C ALA A 29 -2.87 2.02 15.49
N ARG A 30 -2.89 0.69 15.52
CA ARG A 30 -3.04 -0.07 16.77
C ARG A 30 -2.02 0.36 17.82
N GLU A 31 -0.88 0.86 17.36
CA GLU A 31 0.23 1.37 18.19
C GLU A 31 0.15 2.89 18.45
N PHE A 32 -0.59 3.64 17.63
CA PHE A 32 -0.91 5.08 17.81
C PHE A 32 -2.29 5.31 18.45
N LYS A 33 -2.86 4.27 19.06
CA LYS A 33 -4.24 4.19 19.58
C LYS A 33 -4.73 5.40 20.38
N PRO A 34 -3.96 6.03 21.28
CA PRO A 34 -4.52 7.08 22.13
C PRO A 34 -4.91 8.31 21.32
N TRP A 35 -4.04 8.79 20.43
CA TRP A 35 -4.22 10.07 19.77
C TRP A 35 -5.28 10.04 18.67
N GLN A 36 -5.31 8.96 17.88
CA GLN A 36 -6.29 8.84 16.80
C GLN A 36 -7.70 8.60 17.35
N LEU A 37 -7.83 7.83 18.43
CA LEU A 37 -9.09 7.64 19.12
C LEU A 37 -9.60 8.96 19.70
N ILE A 38 -8.75 9.72 20.38
CA ILE A 38 -9.11 11.06 20.91
C ILE A 38 -9.52 12.01 19.77
N LEU A 39 -8.77 12.03 18.67
CA LEU A 39 -9.10 12.87 17.51
C LEU A 39 -10.46 12.50 16.91
N LEU A 40 -10.74 11.21 16.72
CA LEU A 40 -12.02 10.76 16.18
C LEU A 40 -13.19 11.16 17.08
N LEU A 41 -13.04 10.96 18.40
CA LEU A 41 -14.05 11.36 19.39
C LEU A 41 -14.33 12.86 19.34
N ASN A 42 -13.27 13.68 19.21
CA ASN A 42 -13.40 15.13 19.09
C ASN A 42 -14.07 15.52 17.77
N ILE A 43 -13.72 14.90 16.63
CA ILE A 43 -14.37 15.19 15.34
C ILE A 43 -15.88 14.91 15.41
N PHE A 44 -16.29 13.78 15.99
CA PHE A 44 -17.72 13.45 16.13
C PHE A 44 -18.47 14.44 17.00
N LYS A 45 -17.84 14.89 18.09
CA LYS A 45 -18.41 15.91 18.96
C LYS A 45 -18.45 17.28 18.30
N ASP A 46 -17.35 17.74 17.74
CA ASP A 46 -17.17 19.12 17.26
C ASP A 46 -17.88 19.36 15.93
N VAL A 47 -17.96 18.35 15.05
CA VAL A 47 -18.57 18.49 13.71
C VAL A 47 -20.02 18.02 13.69
N TYR A 48 -20.35 16.97 14.45
CA TYR A 48 -21.67 16.33 14.38
C TYR A 48 -22.49 16.48 15.67
N ASP A 49 -21.95 17.10 16.72
CA ASP A 49 -22.58 17.21 18.04
C ASP A 49 -22.96 15.84 18.65
N VAL A 50 -22.22 14.79 18.27
CA VAL A 50 -22.43 13.43 18.76
C VAL A 50 -21.26 13.02 19.66
N ALA A 51 -21.55 12.82 20.94
CA ALA A 51 -20.59 12.24 21.87
C ALA A 51 -20.55 10.71 21.70
N ILE A 52 -19.47 10.20 21.10
CA ILE A 52 -19.22 8.77 21.00
C ILE A 52 -18.37 8.32 22.20
N SER A 53 -18.55 7.09 22.67
CA SER A 53 -17.67 6.51 23.70
C SER A 53 -16.45 5.84 23.07
N PRO A 54 -15.27 5.85 23.73
CA PRO A 54 -14.09 5.13 23.26
C PRO A 54 -14.38 3.65 22.94
N GLY A 55 -15.22 2.98 23.75
CA GLY A 55 -15.62 1.60 23.54
C GLY A 55 -16.41 1.39 22.25
N THR A 56 -17.28 2.33 21.88
CA THR A 56 -18.04 2.27 20.62
C THR A 56 -17.12 2.37 19.41
N CYS A 57 -16.12 3.25 19.46
CA CYS A 57 -15.11 3.36 18.40
C CYS A 57 -14.33 2.04 18.25
N VAL A 58 -13.82 1.48 19.34
CA VAL A 58 -13.06 0.20 19.30
C VAL A 58 -13.91 -0.95 18.76
N THR A 59 -15.16 -1.09 19.23
CA THR A 59 -16.06 -2.14 18.73
C THR A 59 -16.42 -1.95 17.25
N SER A 60 -16.60 -0.71 16.82
CA SER A 60 -16.90 -0.41 15.41
C SER A 60 -15.70 -0.72 14.52
N ASP A 61 -14.50 -0.34 14.97
CA ASP A 61 -13.23 -0.61 14.30
C ASP A 61 -13.01 -2.12 14.09
N GLU A 62 -13.20 -2.93 15.12
CA GLU A 62 -13.15 -4.41 15.00
C GLU A 62 -14.19 -4.98 14.02
N LYS A 63 -15.40 -4.41 13.99
CA LYS A 63 -16.45 -4.83 13.03
C LYS A 63 -16.06 -4.45 11.60
N PHE A 64 -15.49 -3.27 11.38
CA PHE A 64 -15.02 -2.85 10.06
C PHE A 64 -13.83 -3.69 9.61
N PHE A 65 -12.89 -3.98 10.50
CA PHE A 65 -11.74 -4.83 10.21
C PHE A 65 -12.17 -6.21 9.69
N LYS A 66 -13.16 -6.84 10.33
CA LYS A 66 -13.70 -8.13 9.85
C LYS A 66 -14.31 -8.04 8.45
N LYS A 67 -15.00 -6.93 8.14
CA LYS A 67 -15.58 -6.71 6.79
C LYS A 67 -14.53 -6.45 5.72
N LEU A 68 -13.33 -5.98 6.09
CA LEU A 68 -12.24 -5.71 5.16
C LEU A 68 -11.59 -7.01 4.61
N GLU A 69 -11.88 -8.19 5.17
CA GLU A 69 -11.38 -9.46 4.62
C GLU A 69 -11.92 -9.75 3.21
N ALA A 70 -13.24 -9.70 3.04
CA ALA A 70 -13.86 -9.90 1.74
C ALA A 70 -13.40 -8.86 0.69
N PHE A 71 -13.18 -7.64 1.16
CA PHE A 71 -12.65 -6.55 0.35
C PHE A 71 -11.22 -6.81 -0.13
N GLU A 72 -10.33 -7.19 0.79
CA GLU A 72 -8.94 -7.51 0.48
C GLU A 72 -8.84 -8.67 -0.52
N ASN A 73 -9.66 -9.71 -0.37
CA ASN A 73 -9.72 -10.82 -1.32
C ASN A 73 -10.15 -10.35 -2.73
N THR A 74 -11.15 -9.47 -2.79
CA THR A 74 -11.61 -8.88 -4.07
C THR A 74 -10.53 -8.01 -4.70
N LEU A 75 -9.80 -7.23 -3.89
CA LEU A 75 -8.68 -6.42 -4.34
C LEU A 75 -7.54 -7.29 -4.89
N LYS A 76 -7.13 -8.32 -4.15
CA LYS A 76 -6.08 -9.25 -4.58
C LYS A 76 -6.43 -9.88 -5.92
N ALA A 77 -7.67 -10.33 -6.09
CA ALA A 77 -8.17 -10.84 -7.36
C ALA A 77 -8.10 -9.78 -8.48
N HIS A 78 -8.47 -8.53 -8.19
CA HIS A 78 -8.36 -7.43 -9.14
C HIS A 78 -6.92 -7.17 -9.57
N LEU A 79 -5.99 -7.09 -8.62
CA LEU A 79 -4.56 -6.88 -8.89
C LEU A 79 -3.98 -8.03 -9.72
N LEU A 80 -4.29 -9.28 -9.38
CA LEU A 80 -3.81 -10.45 -10.12
C LEU A 80 -4.33 -10.50 -11.56
N ALA A 81 -5.49 -9.90 -11.84
CA ALA A 81 -6.04 -9.79 -13.19
C ALA A 81 -5.42 -8.65 -14.02
N THR A 82 -4.62 -7.76 -13.41
CA THR A 82 -3.97 -6.68 -14.16
C THR A 82 -2.76 -7.18 -14.94
N GLN A 83 -2.42 -6.49 -16.03
CA GLN A 83 -1.26 -6.84 -16.85
C GLN A 83 0.05 -6.30 -16.27
N VAL A 84 0.02 -5.16 -15.59
CA VAL A 84 1.20 -4.48 -15.05
C VAL A 84 0.94 -4.10 -13.61
N LEU A 85 1.85 -4.50 -12.72
CA LEU A 85 1.84 -4.12 -11.31
C LEU A 85 3.17 -3.50 -10.92
N HIS A 86 3.11 -2.54 -10.00
CA HIS A 86 4.26 -1.90 -9.41
C HIS A 86 4.44 -2.37 -7.97
N PHE A 87 5.66 -2.76 -7.63
CA PHE A 87 6.02 -3.23 -6.30
C PHE A 87 7.09 -2.36 -5.67
N ASP A 88 6.95 -2.11 -4.37
CA ASP A 88 7.92 -1.36 -3.57
C ASP A 88 7.88 -1.82 -2.11
N GLU A 89 8.95 -1.57 -1.37
CA GLU A 89 9.08 -1.89 0.05
C GLU A 89 9.63 -0.69 0.81
N THR A 90 8.95 -0.26 1.87
CA THR A 90 9.47 0.79 2.75
C THR A 90 9.50 0.33 4.20
N GLY A 91 10.61 0.63 4.87
CA GLY A 91 10.74 0.40 6.30
C GLY A 91 9.95 1.43 7.10
N ILE A 92 9.22 0.98 8.11
CA ILE A 92 8.54 1.82 9.09
C ILE A 92 8.91 1.40 10.51
N ARG A 93 8.77 2.28 11.48
CA ARG A 93 8.95 1.93 12.90
C ARG A 93 7.60 1.74 13.58
N CYS A 94 7.40 0.54 14.08
CA CYS A 94 6.24 0.11 14.85
C CYS A 94 6.71 -0.25 16.28
N GLU A 95 6.22 0.45 17.30
CA GLU A 95 6.67 0.29 18.70
C GLU A 95 8.21 0.27 18.85
N LYS A 96 8.90 1.18 18.15
CA LYS A 96 10.39 1.27 18.07
C LYS A 96 11.07 0.09 17.38
N LYS A 97 10.33 -0.89 16.87
CA LYS A 97 10.84 -2.01 16.06
C LYS A 97 10.68 -1.71 14.58
N LEU A 98 11.61 -2.20 13.76
CA LEU A 98 11.51 -2.08 12.31
C LEU A 98 10.47 -3.06 11.80
N ALA A 99 9.54 -2.57 11.00
CA ALA A 99 8.63 -3.34 10.19
C ALA A 99 8.71 -2.86 8.73
N TRP A 100 8.19 -3.64 7.80
CA TRP A 100 8.26 -3.39 6.37
C TRP A 100 6.86 -3.35 5.79
N VAL A 101 6.54 -2.23 5.14
CA VAL A 101 5.34 -2.10 4.33
C VAL A 101 5.70 -2.50 2.91
N HIS A 102 5.00 -3.50 2.41
CA HIS A 102 5.10 -3.96 1.04
C HIS A 102 3.92 -3.41 0.25
N VAL A 103 4.17 -2.98 -0.97
CA VAL A 103 3.17 -2.35 -1.83
C VAL A 103 3.02 -3.17 -3.10
N ALA A 104 1.78 -3.45 -3.49
CA ALA A 104 1.44 -3.90 -4.84
C ALA A 104 0.40 -2.95 -5.42
N SER A 105 0.74 -2.23 -6.49
CA SER A 105 -0.10 -1.17 -7.02
C SER A 105 -0.31 -1.25 -8.52
N SER A 106 -1.49 -0.83 -8.93
CA SER A 106 -1.93 -0.58 -10.29
C SER A 106 -2.45 0.86 -10.36
N PRO A 107 -2.76 1.40 -11.56
CA PRO A 107 -3.34 2.73 -11.67
C PRO A 107 -4.66 2.94 -10.92
N ARG A 108 -5.35 1.86 -10.51
CA ARG A 108 -6.70 1.90 -9.93
C ARG A 108 -6.82 1.30 -8.54
N ALA A 109 -5.77 0.65 -8.06
CA ALA A 109 -5.84 -0.15 -6.85
C ALA A 109 -4.43 -0.34 -6.28
N THR A 110 -4.33 -0.23 -4.96
CA THR A 110 -3.09 -0.47 -4.21
C THR A 110 -3.39 -1.36 -3.03
N LEU A 111 -2.61 -2.42 -2.87
CA LEU A 111 -2.54 -3.22 -1.67
C LEU A 111 -1.28 -2.81 -0.89
N TYR A 112 -1.46 -2.58 0.40
CA TYR A 112 -0.38 -2.54 1.37
C TYR A 112 -0.41 -3.83 2.17
N THR A 113 0.75 -4.29 2.64
CA THR A 113 0.85 -5.35 3.63
C THR A 113 2.00 -5.07 4.57
N LEU A 114 1.77 -5.19 5.88
CA LEU A 114 2.81 -5.00 6.90
C LEU A 114 3.42 -6.34 7.31
N HIS A 115 4.76 -6.41 7.36
CA HIS A 115 5.46 -7.60 7.81
C HIS A 115 6.72 -7.25 8.60
N ALA A 116 7.10 -8.08 9.59
CA ALA A 116 8.29 -7.82 10.42
C ALA A 116 9.61 -7.93 9.64
N LYS A 117 9.61 -8.69 8.54
CA LYS A 117 10.77 -8.90 7.65
C LYS A 117 10.56 -8.26 6.29
N ARG A 118 11.67 -7.90 5.65
CA ARG A 118 11.76 -7.55 4.23
C ARG A 118 11.95 -8.79 3.38
N GLY A 119 11.59 -8.73 2.10
CA GLY A 119 11.98 -9.73 1.11
C GLY A 119 11.00 -10.89 0.96
N GLN A 120 11.50 -11.99 0.39
CA GLN A 120 10.67 -13.07 -0.17
C GLN A 120 9.61 -13.63 0.77
N GLN A 121 9.95 -13.90 2.03
CA GLN A 121 8.97 -14.44 2.98
C GLN A 121 7.74 -13.53 3.11
N ALA A 122 7.96 -12.22 3.25
CA ALA A 122 6.88 -11.25 3.38
C ALA A 122 6.08 -11.11 2.08
N MET A 123 6.78 -11.11 0.95
CA MET A 123 6.18 -11.03 -0.38
C MET A 123 5.32 -12.27 -0.71
N ASP A 124 5.73 -13.45 -0.24
CA ASP A 124 4.97 -14.68 -0.37
C ASP A 124 3.70 -14.64 0.50
N GLU A 125 3.83 -14.21 1.77
CA GLU A 125 2.70 -14.05 2.69
C GLU A 125 1.68 -13.00 2.20
N ALA A 126 2.13 -11.94 1.52
CA ALA A 126 1.25 -10.96 0.88
C ALA A 126 0.37 -11.58 -0.22
N ASN A 127 0.78 -12.74 -0.76
CA ASN A 127 0.03 -13.59 -1.66
C ASN A 127 -0.40 -12.93 -2.99
N ILE A 128 0.44 -12.03 -3.52
CA ILE A 128 0.31 -11.45 -4.86
C ILE A 128 1.38 -12.01 -5.80
N LEU A 129 2.66 -11.77 -5.49
CA LEU A 129 3.80 -12.14 -6.34
C LEU A 129 3.85 -13.63 -6.70
N PRO A 130 3.57 -14.59 -5.78
CA PRO A 130 3.52 -16.01 -6.14
C PRO A 130 2.52 -16.36 -7.25
N HIS A 131 1.46 -15.57 -7.42
CA HIS A 131 0.36 -15.86 -8.35
C HIS A 131 0.32 -14.94 -9.56
N PHE A 132 1.10 -13.85 -9.55
CA PHE A 132 1.11 -12.86 -10.62
C PHE A 132 1.91 -13.34 -11.83
N LYS A 133 1.37 -13.16 -13.04
CA LYS A 133 1.98 -13.61 -14.31
C LYS A 133 2.15 -12.48 -15.34
N GLY A 134 1.95 -11.24 -14.93
CA GLY A 134 2.06 -10.06 -15.79
C GLY A 134 3.48 -9.49 -15.82
N ILE A 135 3.58 -8.17 -15.98
CA ILE A 135 4.81 -7.40 -15.91
C ILE A 135 4.90 -6.77 -14.52
N ALA A 136 5.89 -7.18 -13.74
CA ALA A 136 6.18 -6.64 -12.43
C ALA A 136 7.23 -5.52 -12.56
N ILE A 137 6.82 -4.29 -12.28
CA ILE A 137 7.70 -3.13 -12.21
C ILE A 137 8.16 -2.98 -10.76
N HIS A 138 9.44 -3.16 -10.49
CA HIS A 138 9.99 -3.04 -9.14
C HIS A 138 11.35 -2.33 -9.18
N ASP A 139 11.92 -2.04 -8.01
CA ASP A 139 13.29 -1.55 -7.92
C ASP A 139 14.30 -2.67 -8.27
N HIS A 140 15.60 -2.41 -8.16
CA HIS A 140 16.62 -3.42 -8.46
C HIS A 140 16.87 -4.38 -7.28
N TRP A 141 15.87 -4.63 -6.43
CA TRP A 141 16.04 -5.50 -5.26
C TRP A 141 16.03 -6.97 -5.67
N PHE A 142 17.10 -7.69 -5.30
CA PHE A 142 17.37 -9.04 -5.78
C PHE A 142 16.25 -10.07 -5.53
N PRO A 143 15.59 -10.09 -4.35
CA PRO A 143 14.50 -11.03 -4.07
C PRO A 143 13.35 -11.05 -5.09
N TYR A 144 13.02 -9.94 -5.77
CA TYR A 144 11.98 -9.94 -6.79
C TYR A 144 12.30 -10.88 -7.95
N PHE A 145 13.57 -11.01 -8.32
CA PHE A 145 13.99 -11.86 -9.44
C PHE A 145 13.87 -13.37 -9.14
N SER A 146 13.48 -13.77 -7.93
CA SER A 146 13.17 -15.16 -7.60
C SER A 146 11.87 -15.64 -8.28
N TYR A 147 10.94 -14.73 -8.60
CA TYR A 147 9.65 -15.07 -9.19
C TYR A 147 9.72 -15.19 -10.72
N LYS A 148 9.92 -16.42 -11.24
CA LYS A 148 10.18 -16.67 -12.67
C LYS A 148 8.94 -16.68 -13.57
N GLN A 149 7.74 -16.64 -12.99
CA GLN A 149 6.47 -16.73 -13.71
C GLN A 149 5.99 -15.40 -14.32
N MET A 150 6.71 -14.31 -14.09
CA MET A 150 6.37 -12.96 -14.52
C MET A 150 7.52 -12.34 -15.31
N LEU A 151 7.22 -11.28 -16.06
CA LEU A 151 8.24 -10.43 -16.67
C LEU A 151 8.66 -9.36 -15.68
N HIS A 152 9.96 -9.07 -15.61
CA HIS A 152 10.50 -8.04 -14.72
C HIS A 152 10.81 -6.76 -15.49
N GLY A 153 10.28 -5.64 -15.00
CA GLY A 153 10.68 -4.30 -15.42
C GLY A 153 11.26 -3.53 -14.25
N LEU A 154 12.26 -2.69 -14.51
CA LEU A 154 12.86 -1.86 -13.48
C LEU A 154 12.20 -0.49 -13.42
N CYS A 155 11.99 0.00 -12.20
CA CYS A 155 11.32 1.26 -11.95
C CYS A 155 12.23 2.46 -12.32
N ASN A 156 11.82 3.22 -13.33
CA ASN A 156 12.55 4.40 -13.79
C ASN A 156 12.72 5.48 -12.70
N ALA A 157 11.74 5.64 -11.80
CA ALA A 157 11.87 6.58 -10.68
C ALA A 157 13.03 6.21 -9.75
N HIS A 158 13.28 4.91 -9.54
CA HIS A 158 14.43 4.44 -8.78
C HIS A 158 15.75 4.66 -9.52
N HIS A 159 15.77 4.46 -10.84
CA HIS A 159 16.94 4.82 -11.66
C HIS A 159 17.25 6.31 -11.60
N TRP A 160 16.24 7.17 -11.73
CA TRP A 160 16.38 8.62 -11.64
C TRP A 160 16.97 9.07 -10.31
N ARG A 161 16.49 8.51 -9.18
CA ARG A 161 17.06 8.81 -7.85
C ARG A 161 18.52 8.37 -7.75
N LYS A 162 18.85 7.16 -8.25
CA LYS A 162 20.23 6.66 -8.27
C LYS A 162 21.15 7.52 -9.13
N LEU A 163 20.72 7.89 -10.33
CA LEU A 163 21.49 8.77 -11.23
C LEU A 163 21.71 10.15 -10.62
N THR A 164 20.68 10.70 -9.95
CA THR A 164 20.80 11.98 -9.23
C THR A 164 21.83 11.87 -8.11
N PHE A 165 21.79 10.82 -7.29
CA PHE A 165 22.79 10.58 -6.25
C PHE A 165 24.21 10.41 -6.83
N MET A 166 24.37 9.70 -7.94
CA MET A 166 25.69 9.54 -8.56
C MET A 166 26.25 10.88 -9.06
N HIS A 167 25.41 11.74 -9.63
CA HIS A 167 25.86 13.06 -10.05
C HIS A 167 26.17 13.97 -8.84
N GLU A 168 25.23 14.11 -7.90
CA GLU A 168 25.32 15.10 -6.82
C GLU A 168 26.28 14.68 -5.70
N GLU A 169 26.30 13.41 -5.31
CA GLU A 169 27.08 12.93 -4.16
C GLU A 169 28.38 12.24 -4.59
N LYS A 170 28.38 11.58 -5.76
CA LYS A 170 29.58 10.90 -6.29
C LYS A 170 30.33 11.72 -7.33
N GLN A 171 29.78 12.86 -7.76
CA GLN A 171 30.41 13.76 -8.74
C GLN A 171 30.71 13.07 -10.09
N GLU A 172 29.89 12.07 -10.44
CA GLU A 172 30.01 11.31 -11.67
C GLU A 172 29.22 12.01 -12.79
N GLU A 173 29.90 12.77 -13.66
CA GLU A 173 29.26 13.60 -14.69
C GLU A 173 28.46 12.81 -15.73
N TRP A 174 28.85 11.57 -16.03
CA TRP A 174 28.10 10.72 -16.97
C TRP A 174 26.66 10.46 -16.48
N ALA A 175 26.43 10.45 -15.17
CA ALA A 175 25.11 10.18 -14.61
C ALA A 175 24.10 11.28 -14.95
N LYS A 176 24.58 12.53 -15.12
CA LYS A 176 23.76 13.66 -15.57
C LYS A 176 23.30 13.51 -17.02
N GLN A 177 24.13 12.89 -17.86
CA GLN A 177 23.83 12.68 -19.28
C GLN A 177 22.83 11.54 -19.51
N MET A 178 22.69 10.64 -18.53
CA MET A 178 21.77 9.49 -18.58
C MET A 178 20.41 9.75 -17.93
N LYS A 179 20.19 10.94 -17.35
CA LYS A 179 18.94 11.35 -16.71
C LYS A 179 18.00 11.97 -17.74
#